data_AF-A0A1S1Z4T4-F1
#
_entry.id   AF-A0A1S1Z4T4-F1
#
_cell.length_a   1.000
_cell.length_b   1.000
_cell.length_c   1.000
_cell.angle_alpha   90.00
_cell.angle_beta   90.00
_cell.angle_gamma   90.00
#
_symmetry.space_group_name_H-M   'P 1'
#
loop_
_entity.id
_entity.type
_entity.pdbx_description
1 polymer ?
#
loop_
_entity_poly.entity_id
_entity_poly.type
_entity_poly.pdbx_seq_one_letter_code
_entity_poly.pdbx_strand_id
1 'polypeptide(L)'
;MSLLLLPFLFSFTTQDDTLKLNNGNNKLFYNQEWYHCAKTAKDLLNDNDQMVLALEWIDQSLDLDINSVNLEIKGDYYWKTGDIFSAIEQYKKALRVKSLKYCMDKDFKRIKKKLAKLNKKIE
;
A
#
# COMPACT_ATOMS: atom_id res chain seq x y z
N MET A 1 -19.03 -29.15 24.86
CA MET A 1 -17.59 -29.32 25.14
C MET A 1 -16.84 -28.79 23.93
N SER A 2 -15.93 -27.85 24.16
CA SER A 2 -15.44 -26.84 23.21
C SER A 2 -14.78 -27.38 21.94
N LEU A 3 -15.08 -26.72 20.82
CA LEU A 3 -14.20 -26.66 19.65
C LEU A 3 -12.93 -25.89 20.05
N LEU A 4 -11.77 -26.53 19.95
CA LEU A 4 -10.48 -25.87 20.07
C LEU A 4 -10.18 -25.14 18.75
N LEU A 5 -10.35 -23.82 18.75
CA LEU A 5 -9.74 -22.93 17.75
C LEU A 5 -8.23 -22.90 18.02
N LEU A 6 -7.45 -23.51 17.13
CA LEU A 6 -6.00 -23.33 17.06
C LEU A 6 -5.71 -21.90 16.57
N PRO A 7 -5.00 -21.05 17.33
CA PRO A 7 -4.51 -19.78 16.81
C PRO A 7 -3.37 -20.08 15.84
N PHE A 8 -3.57 -19.77 14.56
CA PHE A 8 -2.53 -19.76 13.55
C PHE A 8 -1.59 -18.59 13.87
N LEU A 9 -0.60 -18.83 14.73
CA LEU A 9 0.48 -17.88 14.99
C LEU A 9 1.40 -17.89 13.78
N PHE A 10 1.19 -16.94 12.85
CA PHE A 10 2.22 -16.58 11.88
C PHE A 10 3.40 -15.99 12.65
N SER A 11 4.41 -16.83 12.91
CA SER A 11 5.73 -16.37 13.31
C SER A 11 6.37 -15.64 12.13
N PHE A 12 6.37 -14.32 12.16
CA PHE A 12 7.20 -13.52 11.27
C PHE A 12 8.67 -13.77 11.62
N THR A 13 9.33 -14.64 10.86
CA THR A 13 10.78 -14.67 10.83
C THR A 13 11.25 -13.50 9.96
N THR A 14 11.65 -12.39 10.58
CA THR A 14 12.32 -11.29 9.87
C THR A 14 13.69 -11.77 9.42
N GLN A 15 13.77 -12.26 8.18
CA GLN A 15 15.05 -12.49 7.51
C GLN A 15 15.51 -11.17 6.87
N ASP A 16 16.37 -10.51 7.62
CA ASP A 16 17.45 -9.59 7.22
C ASP A 16 17.45 -9.09 5.76
N ASP A 17 16.63 -8.08 5.48
CA ASP A 17 16.88 -7.10 4.41
C ASP A 17 17.17 -5.74 5.06
N THR A 18 18.19 -5.69 5.92
CA THR A 18 18.81 -4.43 6.29
C THR A 18 19.54 -3.86 5.08
N LEU A 19 18.82 -3.12 4.24
CA LEU A 19 19.42 -2.19 3.28
C LEU A 19 20.36 -1.27 4.06
N LYS A 20 21.67 -1.54 3.99
CA LYS A 20 22.75 -0.66 4.45
C LYS A 20 22.64 0.68 3.72
N LEU A 21 21.90 1.61 4.28
CA LEU A 21 21.88 2.99 3.85
C LEU A 21 23.04 3.69 4.56
N ASN A 22 24.19 3.71 3.89
CA ASN A 22 25.34 4.47 4.35
C ASN A 22 25.08 5.98 4.20
N ASN A 23 25.48 6.67 5.26
CA ASN A 23 25.93 8.06 5.33
C ASN A 23 24.90 9.16 5.59
N GLY A 24 25.02 9.72 6.80
CA GLY A 24 24.76 11.13 7.09
C GLY A 24 23.30 11.56 7.20
N ASN A 25 22.92 11.91 8.43
CA ASN A 25 21.91 12.93 8.77
C ASN A 25 20.51 12.39 9.09
N ASN A 26 20.27 12.18 10.40
CA ASN A 26 18.97 12.10 11.09
C ASN A 26 17.91 11.20 10.45
N LYS A 27 18.14 9.89 10.44
CA LYS A 27 17.12 8.91 10.07
C LYS A 27 16.22 8.64 11.27
N LEU A 28 15.10 9.36 11.36
CA LEU A 28 14.00 9.03 12.28
C LEU A 28 13.67 7.54 12.12
N PHE A 29 13.74 6.78 13.20
CA PHE A 29 13.29 5.39 13.24
C PHE A 29 11.77 5.38 13.09
N TYR A 30 11.31 5.11 11.87
CA TYR A 30 9.90 5.01 11.55
C TYR A 30 9.42 3.57 11.74
N ASN A 31 8.14 3.40 12.10
CA ASN A 31 7.51 2.10 11.97
C ASN A 31 7.48 1.73 10.47
N GLN A 32 8.39 0.83 10.05
CA GLN A 32 8.53 0.35 8.67
C GLN A 32 7.52 -0.76 8.35
N GLU A 33 6.72 -1.19 9.32
CA GLU A 33 5.76 -2.30 9.14
C GLU A 33 4.71 -1.95 8.09
N TRP A 34 4.15 -0.73 8.11
CA TRP A 34 3.20 -0.31 7.09
C TRP A 34 3.82 -0.37 5.69
N TYR A 35 5.11 0.00 5.58
CA TYR A 35 5.82 0.03 4.30
C TYR A 35 6.12 -1.37 3.80
N HIS A 36 6.49 -2.29 4.70
CA HIS A 36 6.63 -3.69 4.37
C HIS A 36 5.30 -4.26 3.85
N CYS A 37 4.19 -4.03 4.56
CA CYS A 37 2.86 -4.46 4.11
C CYS A 37 2.50 -3.87 2.73
N ALA A 38 2.72 -2.56 2.53
CA ALA A 38 2.46 -1.89 1.26
C ALA A 38 3.30 -2.47 0.12
N LYS A 39 4.59 -2.74 0.36
CA LYS A 39 5.48 -3.32 -0.64
C LYS A 39 5.04 -4.74 -1.01
N THR A 40 4.77 -5.58 -0.02
CA THR A 40 4.26 -6.95 -0.21
C THR A 40 2.97 -6.94 -1.01
N ALA A 41 1.99 -6.12 -0.63
CA ALA A 41 0.77 -5.93 -1.39
C ALA A 41 1.02 -5.59 -2.86
N LYS A 42 1.91 -4.62 -3.12
CA LYS A 42 2.22 -4.17 -4.47
C LYS A 42 2.88 -5.27 -5.30
N ASP A 43 3.75 -6.08 -4.70
CA ASP A 43 4.39 -7.20 -5.38
C ASP A 43 3.34 -8.26 -5.76
N LEU A 44 2.40 -8.56 -4.85
CA LEU A 44 1.29 -9.48 -5.08
C LEU A 44 0.29 -8.98 -6.14
N LEU A 45 0.06 -7.66 -6.26
CA LEU A 45 -0.82 -7.11 -7.31
C LEU A 45 -0.36 -7.43 -8.74
N ASN A 46 0.90 -7.83 -8.95
CA ASN A 46 1.37 -8.26 -10.27
C ASN A 46 0.88 -9.66 -10.65
N ASP A 47 0.39 -10.43 -9.69
CA ASP A 47 -0.17 -11.77 -9.86
C ASP A 47 -1.70 -11.73 -9.65
N ASN A 48 -2.46 -12.12 -10.67
CA ASN A 48 -3.92 -12.09 -10.61
C ASN A 48 -4.50 -13.11 -9.62
N ASP A 49 -3.78 -14.20 -9.34
CA ASP A 49 -4.25 -15.25 -8.43
C ASP A 49 -4.09 -14.83 -6.96
N GLN A 50 -3.33 -13.76 -6.69
CA GLN A 50 -3.00 -13.27 -5.36
C GLN A 50 -3.79 -12.02 -4.96
N MET A 51 -4.83 -11.63 -5.73
CA MET A 51 -5.55 -10.36 -5.50
C MET A 51 -6.22 -10.29 -4.12
N VAL A 52 -6.72 -11.41 -3.59
CA VAL A 52 -7.32 -11.46 -2.23
C VAL A 52 -6.26 -11.18 -1.17
N LEU A 53 -5.12 -11.88 -1.24
CA LEU A 53 -4.01 -11.69 -0.31
C LEU A 53 -3.43 -10.27 -0.44
N ALA A 54 -3.33 -9.74 -1.66
CA ALA A 54 -2.89 -8.37 -1.88
C ALA A 54 -3.79 -7.37 -1.13
N LEU A 55 -5.11 -7.56 -1.14
CA LEU A 55 -6.04 -6.69 -0.41
C LEU A 55 -5.83 -6.76 1.11
N GLU A 56 -5.62 -7.96 1.67
CA GLU A 56 -5.34 -8.14 3.10
C GLU A 56 -4.09 -7.33 3.54
N TRP A 57 -3.02 -7.39 2.75
CA TRP A 57 -1.80 -6.61 3.01
C TRP A 57 -1.99 -5.11 2.83
N ILE A 58 -2.84 -4.69 1.89
CA ILE A 58 -3.21 -3.27 1.70
C ILE A 58 -3.93 -2.76 2.95
N ASP A 59 -4.91 -3.51 3.44
CA ASP A 59 -5.72 -3.10 4.59
C ASP A 59 -4.87 -3.08 5.86
N GLN A 60 -4.01 -4.09 6.09
CA GLN A 60 -3.05 -4.06 7.19
C GLN A 60 -2.09 -2.85 7.11
N SER A 61 -1.63 -2.48 5.91
CA SER A 61 -0.79 -1.29 5.73
C SER A 61 -1.51 0.00 6.09
N LEU A 62 -2.79 0.11 5.73
CA LEU A 62 -3.62 1.27 6.02
C LEU A 62 -3.94 1.39 7.52
N ASP A 63 -4.20 0.27 8.19
CA ASP A 63 -4.45 0.23 9.63
C ASP A 63 -3.23 0.68 10.45
N LEU A 64 -2.02 0.39 9.96
CA LEU A 64 -0.77 0.79 10.61
C LEU A 64 -0.46 2.29 10.42
N ASP A 65 -0.58 2.81 9.20
CA ASP A 65 -0.32 4.24 8.93
C ASP A 65 -0.91 4.67 7.57
N ILE A 66 -2.05 5.35 7.57
CA ILE A 66 -2.68 5.87 6.34
C ILE A 66 -1.78 6.93 5.68
N ASN A 67 -1.33 6.66 4.45
CA ASN A 67 -0.49 7.58 3.70
C ASN A 67 -0.74 7.53 2.19
N SER A 68 -0.04 8.36 1.42
CA SER A 68 -0.24 8.43 -0.03
C SER A 68 0.14 7.15 -0.76
N VAL A 69 1.09 6.36 -0.24
CA VAL A 69 1.62 5.15 -0.90
C VAL A 69 0.61 4.01 -0.79
N ASN A 70 0.13 3.69 0.41
CA ASN A 70 -0.83 2.59 0.58
C ASN A 70 -2.21 2.92 -0.04
N LEU A 71 -2.64 4.18 -0.01
CA LEU A 71 -3.85 4.61 -0.73
C LEU A 71 -3.67 4.52 -2.26
N GLU A 72 -2.49 4.83 -2.80
CA GLU A 72 -2.21 4.60 -4.22
C GLU A 72 -2.30 3.12 -4.57
N ILE A 73 -1.73 2.24 -3.75
CA ILE A 73 -1.76 0.79 -3.98
C ILE A 73 -3.19 0.25 -3.90
N LYS A 74 -4.02 0.75 -2.97
CA LYS A 74 -5.45 0.41 -2.94
C LYS A 74 -6.19 0.90 -4.21
N GLY A 75 -5.81 2.05 -4.74
CA GLY A 75 -6.29 2.51 -6.04
C GLY A 75 -5.86 1.62 -7.21
N ASP A 76 -4.64 1.08 -7.17
CA ASP A 76 -4.13 0.13 -8.16
C ASP A 76 -4.89 -1.21 -8.11
N TYR A 77 -5.21 -1.69 -6.90
CA TYR A 77 -6.05 -2.86 -6.69
C TYR A 77 -7.42 -2.69 -7.36
N TYR A 78 -8.16 -1.62 -7.02
CA TYR A 78 -9.48 -1.39 -7.59
C TYR A 78 -9.45 -1.21 -9.12
N TRP A 79 -8.40 -0.57 -9.64
CA TRP A 79 -8.24 -0.47 -11.09
C TRP A 79 -8.05 -1.87 -11.70
N LYS A 80 -7.21 -2.73 -11.12
CA LYS A 80 -6.98 -4.09 -11.61
C LYS A 80 -8.24 -4.96 -11.55
N THR A 81 -9.09 -4.79 -10.54
CA THR A 81 -10.36 -5.52 -10.43
C THR A 81 -11.51 -4.91 -11.24
N GLY A 82 -11.27 -3.80 -11.93
CA GLY A 82 -12.26 -3.14 -12.79
C GLY A 82 -13.19 -2.18 -12.07
N ASP A 83 -13.05 -1.99 -10.76
CA ASP A 83 -13.79 -0.98 -10.00
C ASP A 83 -13.16 0.41 -10.19
N ILE A 84 -13.48 1.04 -11.31
CA ILE A 84 -12.94 2.34 -11.71
C ILE A 84 -13.29 3.44 -10.70
N PHE A 85 -14.50 3.43 -10.12
CA PHE A 85 -14.95 4.47 -9.21
C PHE A 85 -14.20 4.41 -7.89
N SER A 86 -14.06 3.21 -7.30
CA SER A 86 -13.26 3.03 -6.09
C SER A 86 -11.80 3.37 -6.34
N ALA A 87 -11.24 3.03 -7.50
CA ALA A 87 -9.87 3.42 -7.86
C ALA A 87 -9.68 4.95 -7.86
N ILE A 88 -10.60 5.69 -8.50
CA ILE A 88 -10.61 7.17 -8.51
C ILE A 88 -10.68 7.73 -7.09
N GLU A 89 -11.54 7.16 -6.24
CA GLU A 89 -11.71 7.61 -4.87
C GLU A 89 -10.40 7.48 -4.07
N GLN A 90 -9.73 6.34 -4.16
CA GLN A 90 -8.49 6.10 -3.42
C GLN A 90 -7.34 6.99 -3.93
N TYR A 91 -7.21 7.21 -5.24
CA TYR A 91 -6.22 8.17 -5.76
C TYR A 91 -6.49 9.60 -5.30
N LYS A 92 -7.77 10.02 -5.22
CA LYS A 92 -8.12 11.33 -4.66
C LYS A 92 -7.76 11.42 -3.18
N LYS A 93 -8.01 10.36 -2.39
CA LYS A 93 -7.58 10.29 -0.99
C LYS A 93 -6.06 10.40 -0.88
N ALA A 94 -5.31 9.65 -1.69
CA ALA A 94 -3.85 9.68 -1.70
C ALA A 94 -3.28 11.08 -1.95
N LEU A 95 -3.90 11.88 -2.83
CA LEU A 95 -3.51 13.27 -3.11
C LEU A 95 -3.92 14.28 -2.02
N ARG A 96 -4.86 13.91 -1.14
CA ARG A 96 -5.33 14.77 -0.04
C ARG A 96 -4.58 14.54 1.26
N VAL A 97 -4.03 13.34 1.46
CA VAL A 97 -3.25 13.02 2.65
C VAL A 97 -1.97 13.86 2.64
N LYS A 98 -1.96 14.90 3.48
CA LYS A 98 -0.76 15.71 3.75
C LYS A 98 0.17 14.96 4.68
N SER A 99 0.86 13.94 4.17
CA SER A 99 1.97 13.34 4.91
C SER A 99 3.26 14.07 4.53
N LEU A 100 3.73 15.00 5.37
CA LEU A 100 5.04 15.65 5.21
C LEU A 100 6.21 14.64 5.19
N LYS A 101 5.94 13.37 5.54
CA LYS A 101 6.92 12.33 5.82
C LYS A 101 7.12 11.34 4.66
N TYR A 102 6.09 11.12 3.84
CA TYR A 102 6.12 10.16 2.72
C TYR A 102 5.63 10.76 1.39
N CYS A 103 5.17 12.01 1.40
CA CYS A 103 4.77 12.73 0.20
C CYS A 103 6.01 13.21 -0.56
N MET A 104 6.49 12.40 -1.51
CA MET A 104 7.43 12.88 -2.52
C MET A 104 6.66 13.45 -3.72
N ASP A 105 7.11 14.59 -4.28
CA ASP A 105 6.50 15.20 -5.47
C ASP A 105 6.32 14.21 -6.64
N LYS A 106 7.25 13.25 -6.73
CA LYS A 106 7.22 12.15 -7.71
C LYS A 106 6.00 11.25 -7.55
N ASP A 107 5.59 10.94 -6.32
CA ASP A 107 4.43 10.09 -6.04
C ASP A 107 3.14 10.81 -6.44
N PHE A 108 3.01 12.09 -6.10
CA PHE A 108 1.85 12.89 -6.49
C PHE A 108 1.75 13.04 -8.01
N LYS A 109 2.86 13.25 -8.70
CA LYS A 109 2.89 13.27 -10.16
C LYS A 109 2.42 11.95 -10.76
N ARG A 110 2.85 10.81 -10.20
CA ARG A 110 2.42 9.47 -10.61
C ARG A 110 0.92 9.27 -10.38
N ILE A 111 0.42 9.59 -9.20
CA ILE A 111 -1.01 9.44 -8.84
C ILE A 111 -1.89 10.33 -9.71
N LYS A 112 -1.51 11.60 -9.93
CA LYS A 112 -2.23 12.51 -10.85
C LYS A 112 -2.33 11.94 -12.26
N LYS A 113 -1.27 11.30 -12.78
CA LYS A 113 -1.28 10.65 -14.09
C LYS A 113 -2.26 9.48 -14.13
N LYS A 114 -2.28 8.64 -13.08
CA LYS A 114 -3.24 7.51 -12.97
C LYS A 114 -4.68 8.01 -12.95
N LEU A 115 -4.96 9.02 -12.11
CA LEU A 115 -6.28 9.65 -12.01
C LEU A 115 -6.75 10.24 -13.35
N ALA A 116 -5.88 10.98 -14.05
CA ALA A 116 -6.20 11.53 -15.36
C ALA A 116 -6.50 10.45 -16.40
N LYS A 117 -5.81 9.31 -16.34
CA LYS A 117 -6.08 8.16 -17.22
C LYS A 117 -7.44 7.53 -16.95
N LEU A 118 -7.85 7.42 -15.68
CA LEU A 118 -9.16 6.88 -15.33
C LEU A 118 -10.30 7.83 -15.69
N ASN A 119 -10.13 9.13 -15.47
CA ASN A 119 -11.14 10.13 -15.85
C ASN A 119 -11.45 10.09 -17.36
N LYS A 120 -10.44 9.87 -18.20
CA LYS A 120 -10.63 9.69 -19.66
C LYS A 120 -11.38 8.41 -20.06
N LYS A 121 -11.50 7.44 -19.16
CA LYS A 121 -12.21 6.16 -19.43
C LYS A 121 -13.70 6.22 -19.09
N ILE A 122 -14.10 7.23 -18.32
CA ILE A 122 -15.49 7.43 -17.89
C ILE A 122 -16.18 8.55 -18.67
N GLU A 123 -15.42 9.30 -19.47
CA GLU A 123 -15.91 10.22 -20.53
C GLU A 123 -16.34 9.42 -21.76
#